data_AF-A0A1V3JXJ8-F1
#
_entry.id   AF-A0A1V3JXJ8-F1
#
_cell.length_a   1.000
_cell.length_b   1.000
_cell.length_c   1.000
_cell.angle_alpha   90.00
_cell.angle_beta   90.00
_cell.angle_gamma   90.00
#
_symmetry.space_group_name_H-M   'P 1'
#
loop_
_entity.id
_entity.type
_entity.pdbx_description
1 polymer ?
#
loop_
_entity_poly.entity_id
_entity_poly.type
_entity_poly.pdbx_seq_one_letter_code
_entity_poly.pdbx_strand_id
1 'polypeptide(L)'
;MKKTKQLLTALLRLFSLKWWKKNWQRIAIRFFFAVFVFLLLFRFVPIPFSSYMIQQQVGHWLQGDFHYRVTSTWVSLEKISPYMQLAVIAAEDQKFPSHYGFDFTAIQKAFKYNEKSTRKIRGASTISQQTAKNLMLWHGQSWLRKGLEVPATMLLELGWSKKRILEVYLNIAEFGDGIFGVEAASRFYFNKPAKNLTQSEAALLAAVLPNPIIYKVKKPSAWVRKKQQWIVKQMRNLGINYLKQLD
;
A
#
# COMPACT_ATOMS: atom_id res chain seq x y z
N MET A 1 6.15 -16.37 -45.92
CA MET A 1 6.87 -15.09 -46.15
C MET A 1 5.98 -13.83 -46.16
N LYS A 2 4.85 -13.75 -46.88
CA LYS A 2 4.02 -12.52 -46.95
C LYS A 2 3.40 -12.10 -45.59
N LYS A 3 2.86 -13.02 -44.80
CA LYS A 3 2.30 -12.76 -43.45
C LYS A 3 3.37 -12.22 -42.48
N THR A 4 4.58 -12.77 -42.52
CA THR A 4 5.71 -12.36 -41.67
C THR A 4 6.17 -10.94 -41.99
N LYS A 5 6.25 -10.57 -43.28
CA LYS A 5 6.56 -9.19 -43.70
C LYS A 5 5.46 -8.19 -43.28
N GLN A 6 4.18 -8.54 -43.43
CA GLN A 6 3.06 -7.69 -42.98
C GLN A 6 3.09 -7.45 -41.46
N LEU A 7 3.34 -8.49 -40.66
CA LEU A 7 3.49 -8.35 -39.21
C LEU A 7 4.67 -7.45 -38.84
N LEU A 8 5.83 -7.64 -39.49
CA LEU A 8 7.00 -6.77 -39.27
C LEU A 8 6.71 -5.31 -39.63
N THR A 9 5.97 -5.07 -40.72
CA THR A 9 5.65 -3.71 -41.18
C THR A 9 4.61 -3.06 -40.26
N ALA A 10 3.66 -3.83 -39.72
CA ALA A 10 2.71 -3.38 -38.72
C ALA A 10 3.41 -3.03 -37.39
N LEU A 11 4.35 -3.87 -36.95
CA LEU A 11 5.19 -3.61 -35.77
C LEU A 11 6.02 -2.33 -35.96
N LEU A 12 6.73 -2.19 -37.08
CA LEU A 12 7.53 -0.99 -37.39
C LEU A 12 6.68 0.29 -37.46
N ARG A 13 5.41 0.20 -37.88
CA ARG A 13 4.47 1.33 -37.84
C ARG A 13 4.10 1.77 -36.42
N LEU A 14 3.97 0.83 -35.47
CA LEU A 14 3.73 1.14 -34.05
C LEU A 14 4.90 1.91 -33.42
N PHE A 15 6.10 1.76 -33.95
CA PHE A 15 7.30 2.50 -33.53
C PHE A 15 7.52 3.83 -34.29
N SER A 16 6.67 4.17 -35.28
CA SER A 16 6.82 5.44 -36.00
C SER A 16 6.26 6.63 -35.20
N LEU A 17 7.03 7.72 -35.12
CA LEU A 17 6.61 8.98 -34.48
C LEU A 17 5.27 9.51 -35.02
N LYS A 18 5.00 9.29 -36.31
CA LYS A 18 3.73 9.69 -36.96
C LYS A 18 2.53 8.88 -36.43
N TRP A 19 2.71 7.59 -36.14
CA TRP A 19 1.65 6.76 -35.55
C TRP A 19 1.34 7.17 -34.11
N TRP A 20 2.38 7.42 -33.30
CA TRP A 20 2.21 7.93 -31.94
C TRP A 20 1.51 9.29 -31.92
N LYS A 21 1.95 10.24 -32.75
CA LYS A 21 1.27 11.55 -32.89
C LYS A 21 -0.20 11.43 -33.29
N LYS A 22 -0.58 10.40 -34.06
CA LYS A 22 -1.96 10.16 -34.49
C LYS A 22 -2.82 9.43 -33.44
N ASN A 23 -2.22 8.57 -32.61
CA ASN A 23 -2.97 7.67 -31.72
C ASN A 23 -2.82 7.95 -30.22
N TRP A 24 -1.93 8.86 -29.80
CA TRP A 24 -1.66 9.10 -28.38
C TRP A 24 -2.93 9.49 -27.60
N GLN A 25 -3.82 10.30 -28.17
CA GLN A 25 -5.09 10.68 -27.53
C GLN A 25 -5.97 9.45 -27.27
N ARG A 26 -6.08 8.55 -28.25
CA ARG A 26 -6.88 7.31 -28.11
C ARG A 26 -6.28 6.38 -27.06
N ILE A 27 -4.96 6.28 -27.01
CA ILE A 27 -4.23 5.49 -26.00
C ILE A 27 -4.46 6.09 -24.61
N ALA A 28 -4.31 7.41 -24.46
CA ALA A 28 -4.54 8.12 -23.21
C ALA A 28 -5.99 7.95 -22.73
N ILE A 29 -6.98 8.15 -23.60
CA ILE A 29 -8.40 7.95 -23.28
C ILE A 29 -8.66 6.52 -22.80
N ARG A 30 -8.14 5.51 -23.51
CA ARG A 30 -8.30 4.10 -23.10
C ARG A 30 -7.63 3.81 -21.76
N PHE A 31 -6.45 4.37 -21.52
CA PHE A 31 -5.74 4.24 -20.26
C PHE A 31 -6.54 4.85 -19.10
N PHE A 32 -6.97 6.11 -19.23
CA PHE A 32 -7.76 6.77 -18.19
C PHE A 32 -9.12 6.12 -17.98
N PHE A 33 -9.76 5.64 -19.05
CA PHE A 33 -11.00 4.87 -18.95
C PHE A 33 -10.77 3.55 -18.21
N ALA A 34 -9.69 2.82 -18.50
CA ALA A 34 -9.35 1.59 -17.78
C ALA A 34 -9.06 1.86 -16.30
N VAL A 35 -8.34 2.94 -15.98
CA VAL A 35 -8.10 3.37 -14.59
C VAL A 35 -9.41 3.75 -13.90
N PHE A 36 -10.30 4.48 -14.58
CA PHE A 36 -11.62 4.83 -14.05
C PHE A 36 -12.46 3.58 -13.75
N VAL A 37 -12.55 2.65 -14.70
CA VAL A 37 -13.25 1.37 -14.51
C VAL A 37 -12.63 0.56 -13.37
N PHE A 38 -11.29 0.52 -13.28
CA PHE A 38 -10.58 -0.13 -12.18
C PHE A 38 -10.96 0.48 -10.83
N LEU A 39 -10.93 1.81 -10.71
CA LEU A 39 -11.28 2.49 -9.46
C LEU A 39 -12.75 2.28 -9.11
N LEU A 40 -13.66 2.33 -10.09
CA LEU A 40 -15.09 2.12 -9.88
C LEU A 40 -15.38 0.68 -9.42
N LEU A 41 -14.78 -0.32 -10.08
CA LEU A 41 -14.96 -1.73 -9.76
C LEU A 41 -14.42 -2.05 -8.37
N PHE A 42 -13.15 -1.71 -8.12
CA PHE A 42 -12.47 -1.98 -6.86
C PHE A 42 -12.80 -0.98 -5.76
N ARG A 43 -13.77 -0.08 -5.98
CA ARG A 43 -14.42 0.67 -4.90
C ARG A 43 -15.27 -0.26 -4.03
N PHE A 44 -15.85 -1.32 -4.60
CA PHE A 44 -16.83 -2.17 -3.93
C PHE A 44 -16.41 -3.65 -3.84
N VAL A 45 -15.60 -4.12 -4.78
CA VAL A 45 -15.22 -5.54 -4.88
C VAL A 45 -13.84 -5.77 -4.25
N PRO A 46 -13.59 -6.87 -3.52
CA PRO A 46 -12.26 -7.26 -3.05
C PRO A 46 -11.19 -7.19 -4.14
N ILE A 47 -9.99 -6.76 -3.75
CA ILE A 47 -8.83 -6.74 -4.67
C ILE A 47 -8.10 -8.08 -4.53
N PRO A 48 -8.00 -8.89 -5.60
CA PRO A 48 -7.44 -10.22 -5.52
C PRO A 48 -5.92 -10.22 -5.31
N PHE A 49 -5.23 -9.21 -5.84
CA PHE A 49 -3.79 -9.05 -5.73
C PHE A 49 -3.38 -7.59 -5.93
N SER A 50 -2.26 -7.20 -5.35
CA SER A 50 -1.63 -5.90 -5.55
C SER A 50 -0.44 -6.01 -6.50
N SER A 51 -0.02 -4.90 -7.11
CA SER A 51 1.20 -4.87 -7.93
C SER A 51 2.43 -5.31 -7.13
N TYR A 52 2.49 -4.96 -5.84
CA TYR A 52 3.58 -5.37 -4.97
C TYR A 52 3.59 -6.88 -4.68
N MET A 53 2.43 -7.51 -4.48
CA MET A 53 2.32 -8.97 -4.34
C MET A 53 2.83 -9.68 -5.60
N ILE A 54 2.42 -9.21 -6.78
CA ILE A 54 2.88 -9.77 -8.06
C ILE A 54 4.40 -9.62 -8.18
N GLN A 55 4.93 -8.44 -7.87
CA GLN A 55 6.36 -8.18 -7.96
C GLN A 55 7.15 -9.10 -7.03
N GLN A 56 6.72 -9.31 -5.79
CA GLN A 56 7.39 -10.22 -4.86
C GLN A 56 7.37 -11.66 -5.40
N GLN A 57 6.20 -12.14 -5.83
CA GLN A 57 6.04 -13.49 -6.37
C GLN A 57 6.94 -13.74 -7.59
N VAL A 58 6.93 -12.83 -8.56
CA VAL A 58 7.75 -12.93 -9.78
C VAL A 58 9.23 -12.74 -9.48
N GLY A 59 9.57 -11.80 -8.59
CA GLY A 59 10.95 -11.51 -8.20
C GLY A 59 11.66 -12.73 -7.61
N HIS A 60 11.00 -13.45 -6.70
CA HIS A 60 11.54 -14.69 -6.12
C HIS A 60 11.66 -15.82 -7.15
N TRP A 61 10.68 -15.99 -8.04
CA TRP A 61 10.75 -16.98 -9.12
C TRP A 61 11.92 -16.72 -10.07
N LEU A 62 12.16 -15.46 -10.44
CA LEU A 62 13.29 -15.09 -11.30
C LEU A 62 14.66 -15.33 -10.62
N GLN A 63 14.70 -15.37 -9.28
CA GLN A 63 15.89 -15.71 -8.51
C GLN A 63 16.02 -17.23 -8.27
N GLY A 64 15.11 -18.05 -8.80
CA GLY A 64 15.11 -19.51 -8.66
C GLY A 64 14.37 -20.04 -7.43
N ASP A 65 13.76 -19.17 -6.61
CA ASP A 65 12.94 -19.56 -5.47
C ASP A 65 11.48 -19.75 -5.88
N PHE A 66 11.19 -20.91 -6.48
CA PHE A 66 9.83 -21.30 -6.88
C PHE A 66 8.95 -21.71 -5.69
N HIS A 67 9.52 -21.88 -4.50
CA HIS A 67 8.79 -22.25 -3.29
C HIS A 67 8.18 -21.05 -2.57
N TYR A 68 8.66 -19.84 -2.85
CA TYR A 68 8.06 -18.61 -2.37
C TYR A 68 6.57 -18.52 -2.75
N ARG A 69 5.73 -18.21 -1.76
CA ARG A 69 4.29 -18.05 -1.97
C ARG A 69 3.77 -16.83 -1.23
N VAL A 70 3.14 -15.93 -1.98
CA VAL A 70 2.30 -14.89 -1.41
C VAL A 70 1.06 -15.52 -0.81
N THR A 71 0.87 -15.33 0.49
CA THR A 71 -0.35 -15.70 1.20
C THR A 71 -1.13 -14.43 1.52
N SER A 72 -2.39 -14.38 1.08
CA SER A 72 -3.31 -13.30 1.40
C SER A 72 -4.71 -13.83 1.61
N THR A 73 -5.48 -13.17 2.48
CA THR A 73 -6.89 -13.45 2.70
C THR A 73 -7.60 -12.13 2.86
N TRP A 74 -8.51 -11.81 1.93
CA TRP A 74 -9.28 -10.58 1.99
C TRP A 74 -10.30 -10.65 3.13
N VAL A 75 -10.40 -9.57 3.90
CA VAL A 75 -11.41 -9.36 4.93
C VAL A 75 -11.95 -7.94 4.85
N SER A 76 -13.27 -7.77 5.01
CA SER A 76 -13.86 -6.43 5.02
C SER A 76 -13.48 -5.66 6.29
N LEU A 77 -13.50 -4.33 6.23
CA LEU A 77 -13.04 -3.46 7.31
C LEU A 77 -13.80 -3.71 8.62
N GLU A 78 -15.09 -3.99 8.52
CA GLU A 78 -15.98 -4.28 9.66
C GLU A 78 -15.62 -5.59 10.36
N LYS A 79 -14.95 -6.51 9.64
CA LYS A 79 -14.43 -7.78 10.17
C LYS A 79 -12.96 -7.68 10.60
N ILE A 80 -12.38 -6.48 10.61
CA ILE A 80 -11.07 -6.20 11.19
C ILE A 80 -11.27 -5.52 12.55
N SER A 81 -10.50 -5.95 13.56
CA SER A 81 -10.53 -5.34 14.89
C SER A 81 -10.38 -3.81 14.79
N PRO A 82 -11.22 -3.01 15.45
CA PRO A 82 -11.09 -1.56 15.41
C PRO A 82 -9.77 -1.11 16.06
N TYR A 83 -9.17 -1.92 16.93
CA TYR A 83 -7.82 -1.68 17.42
C TYR A 83 -6.76 -1.76 16.31
N MET A 84 -6.92 -2.66 15.35
CA MET A 84 -6.00 -2.78 14.23
C MET A 84 -6.11 -1.57 13.28
N GLN A 85 -7.34 -1.15 12.98
CA GLN A 85 -7.60 0.06 12.21
C GLN A 85 -6.94 1.29 12.87
N LEU A 86 -7.19 1.47 14.17
CA LEU A 86 -6.62 2.58 14.94
C LEU A 86 -5.10 2.47 15.10
N ALA A 87 -4.54 1.26 15.23
CA ALA A 87 -3.10 1.07 15.37
C ALA A 87 -2.33 1.52 14.12
N VAL A 88 -2.83 1.21 12.92
CA VAL A 88 -2.20 1.65 11.67
C VAL A 88 -2.30 3.17 11.52
N ILE A 89 -3.48 3.76 11.75
CA ILE A 89 -3.65 5.23 11.73
C ILE A 89 -2.69 5.88 12.73
N ALA A 90 -2.64 5.38 13.97
CA ALA A 90 -1.75 5.89 15.00
C ALA A 90 -0.26 5.80 14.66
N ALA A 91 0.13 4.74 13.95
CA ALA A 91 1.52 4.42 13.64
C ALA A 91 2.05 5.09 12.38
N GLU A 92 1.23 5.15 11.33
CA GLU A 92 1.63 5.54 9.98
C GLU A 92 1.11 6.93 9.60
N ASP A 93 -0.10 7.29 10.04
CA ASP A 93 -0.81 8.47 9.52
C ASP A 93 -1.94 8.95 10.44
N GLN A 94 -1.58 9.68 11.50
CA GLN A 94 -2.55 10.12 12.51
C GLN A 94 -3.60 11.10 11.99
N LYS A 95 -3.33 11.78 10.88
CA LYS A 95 -4.25 12.74 10.26
C LYS A 95 -5.04 12.16 9.09
N PHE A 96 -4.96 10.84 8.89
CA PHE A 96 -5.58 10.13 7.77
C PHE A 96 -7.03 10.55 7.43
N PRO A 97 -7.95 10.72 8.40
CA PRO A 97 -9.32 11.14 8.10
C PRO A 97 -9.43 12.58 7.55
N SER A 98 -8.44 13.43 7.84
CA SER A 98 -8.54 14.89 7.63
C SER A 98 -7.89 15.42 6.35
N HIS A 99 -6.98 14.67 5.74
CA HIS A 99 -6.27 15.11 4.53
C HIS A 99 -6.72 14.37 3.27
N TYR A 100 -6.42 14.90 2.09
CA TYR A 100 -6.74 14.26 0.79
C TYR A 100 -5.49 13.62 0.19
N GLY A 101 -4.98 12.58 0.85
CA GLY A 101 -3.81 11.82 0.41
C GLY A 101 -2.44 12.34 0.84
N PHE A 102 -2.31 13.58 1.28
CA PHE A 102 -1.01 14.14 1.68
C PHE A 102 -1.11 14.92 2.99
N ASP A 103 -0.27 14.56 3.97
CA ASP A 103 -0.05 15.38 5.16
C ASP A 103 1.13 16.33 4.94
N PHE A 104 0.83 17.53 4.44
CA PHE A 104 1.84 18.58 4.23
C PHE A 104 2.54 18.98 5.52
N THR A 105 1.88 18.88 6.68
CA THR A 105 2.52 19.15 7.98
C THR A 105 3.57 18.08 8.28
N ALA A 106 3.26 16.81 8.05
CA ALA A 106 4.21 15.71 8.24
C ALA A 106 5.38 15.82 7.24
N ILE A 107 5.11 16.18 5.98
CA ILE A 107 6.14 16.39 4.96
C ILE A 107 7.11 17.50 5.39
N GLN A 108 6.62 18.66 5.80
CA GLN A 108 7.45 19.77 6.27
C GLN A 108 8.27 19.39 7.51
N LYS A 109 7.68 18.66 8.46
CA LYS A 109 8.38 18.18 9.66
C LYS A 109 9.48 17.16 9.32
N ALA A 110 9.21 16.25 8.39
CA ALA A 110 10.19 15.28 7.92
C ALA A 110 11.35 15.95 7.19
N PHE A 111 11.05 16.93 6.33
CA PHE A 111 12.05 17.72 5.62
C PHE A 111 13.00 18.45 6.60
N LYS A 112 12.45 19.25 7.53
CA LYS A 112 13.24 19.96 8.55
C LYS A 112 14.07 19.03 9.44
N TYR A 113 13.58 17.81 9.70
CA TYR A 113 14.34 16.81 10.46
C TYR A 113 15.49 16.23 9.63
N ASN A 114 15.24 15.90 8.36
CA ASN A 114 16.22 15.30 7.47
C ASN A 114 17.34 16.28 7.08
N GLU A 115 17.06 17.58 6.97
CA GLU A 115 18.10 18.61 6.79
C GLU A 115 19.10 18.63 7.95
N LYS A 116 18.64 18.36 9.17
CA LYS A 116 19.44 18.42 10.40
C LYS A 116 20.03 17.07 10.81
N SER A 117 19.59 15.96 10.21
CA SER A 117 19.95 14.61 10.65
C SER A 117 20.62 13.81 9.54
N THR A 118 21.88 13.44 9.77
CA THR A 118 22.67 12.59 8.85
C THR A 118 22.51 11.09 9.10
N ARG A 119 21.96 10.70 10.26
CA ARG A 119 21.91 9.28 10.70
C ARG A 119 20.60 8.57 10.41
N LYS A 120 19.49 9.29 10.27
CA LYS A 120 18.17 8.68 10.07
C LYS A 120 17.27 9.57 9.24
N ILE A 121 16.71 9.01 8.18
CA ILE A 121 15.71 9.68 7.35
C ILE A 121 14.32 9.37 7.94
N ARG A 122 13.52 10.41 8.18
CA ARG A 122 12.09 10.28 8.47
C ARG A 122 11.29 10.32 7.17
N GLY A 123 10.39 9.35 7.01
CA GLY A 123 9.36 9.38 5.99
C GLY A 123 8.16 10.23 6.40
N ALA A 124 7.35 10.61 5.42
CA ALA A 124 6.09 11.33 5.59
C ALA A 124 5.00 10.80 4.63
N SER A 125 5.10 9.53 4.23
CA SER A 125 4.11 8.93 3.30
C SER A 125 2.86 8.51 4.06
N THR A 126 1.71 9.00 3.62
CA THR A 126 0.39 8.71 4.18
C THR A 126 -0.07 7.28 3.87
N ILE A 127 -1.14 6.82 4.53
CA ILE A 127 -1.76 5.52 4.22
C ILE A 127 -2.21 5.48 2.75
N SER A 128 -2.75 6.56 2.21
CA SER A 128 -3.20 6.64 0.82
C SER A 128 -2.04 6.54 -0.17
N GLN A 129 -0.92 7.21 0.10
CA GLN A 129 0.30 7.11 -0.70
C GLN A 129 0.86 5.69 -0.69
N GLN A 130 0.91 5.06 0.48
CA GLN A 130 1.36 3.69 0.61
C GLN A 130 0.42 2.70 -0.12
N THR A 131 -0.88 2.95 -0.08
CA THR A 131 -1.89 2.16 -0.80
C THR A 131 -1.71 2.30 -2.31
N ALA A 132 -1.61 3.52 -2.83
CA ALA A 132 -1.35 3.79 -4.25
C ALA A 132 -0.08 3.09 -4.75
N LYS A 133 1.00 3.22 -3.96
CA LYS A 133 2.28 2.58 -4.24
C LYS A 133 2.15 1.06 -4.34
N ASN A 134 1.57 0.42 -3.34
CA ASN A 134 1.54 -1.05 -3.27
C ASN A 134 0.51 -1.67 -4.22
N LEU A 135 -0.56 -0.93 -4.55
CA LEU A 135 -1.65 -1.42 -5.39
C LEU A 135 -1.37 -1.27 -6.88
N MET A 136 -0.89 -0.11 -7.31
CA MET A 136 -0.83 0.27 -8.72
C MET A 136 0.59 0.42 -9.27
N LEU A 137 1.59 0.59 -8.39
CA LEU A 137 2.97 0.88 -8.78
C LEU A 137 3.90 -0.27 -8.39
N TRP A 138 5.13 -0.22 -8.88
CA TRP A 138 6.15 -1.19 -8.50
C TRP A 138 6.88 -0.73 -7.23
N HIS A 139 7.49 -1.66 -6.51
CA HIS A 139 8.40 -1.37 -5.40
C HIS A 139 9.79 -1.01 -5.93
N GLY A 140 10.41 0.03 -5.35
CA GLY A 140 11.76 0.49 -5.71
C GLY A 140 12.00 1.97 -5.40
N GLN A 141 13.26 2.37 -5.22
CA GLN A 141 13.64 3.79 -5.04
C GLN A 141 13.82 4.43 -6.42
N SER A 142 12.76 5.03 -6.95
CA SER A 142 12.78 5.75 -8.22
C SER A 142 12.04 7.07 -8.08
N TRP A 143 12.70 8.17 -8.44
CA TRP A 143 12.09 9.51 -8.47
C TRP A 143 10.92 9.56 -9.45
N LEU A 144 11.04 8.87 -10.59
CA LEU A 144 9.95 8.73 -11.55
C LEU A 144 8.74 8.04 -10.92
N ARG A 145 8.95 6.91 -10.22
CA ARG A 145 7.88 6.24 -9.49
C ARG A 145 7.25 7.16 -8.45
N LYS A 146 8.07 7.90 -7.69
CA LYS A 146 7.57 8.82 -6.67
C LYS A 146 6.74 9.95 -7.28
N GLY A 147 7.08 10.40 -8.48
CA GLY A 147 6.27 11.32 -9.29
C GLY A 147 4.91 10.72 -9.68
N LEU A 148 4.87 9.44 -10.09
CA LEU A 148 3.62 8.73 -10.42
C LEU A 148 2.76 8.41 -9.20
N GLU A 149 3.35 8.32 -8.00
CA GLU A 149 2.63 8.12 -6.75
C GLU A 149 1.67 9.27 -6.45
N VAL A 150 2.00 10.49 -6.88
CA VAL A 150 1.16 11.68 -6.65
C VAL A 150 -0.20 11.56 -7.34
N PRO A 151 -0.28 11.47 -8.68
CA PRO A 151 -1.57 11.33 -9.37
C PRO A 151 -2.29 10.03 -8.98
N ALA A 152 -1.58 8.92 -8.72
CA ALA A 152 -2.22 7.69 -8.27
C ALA A 152 -2.90 7.86 -6.90
N THR A 153 -2.26 8.56 -5.96
CA THR A 153 -2.84 8.87 -4.64
C THR A 153 -4.07 9.75 -4.77
N MET A 154 -4.01 10.79 -5.61
CA MET A 154 -5.15 11.67 -5.84
C MET A 154 -6.34 10.92 -6.44
N LEU A 155 -6.08 10.03 -7.41
CA LEU A 155 -7.13 9.21 -8.02
C LEU A 155 -7.79 8.27 -7.00
N LEU A 156 -7.03 7.69 -6.06
CA LEU A 156 -7.60 6.90 -4.97
C LEU A 156 -8.46 7.74 -4.04
N GLU A 157 -7.98 8.91 -3.62
CA GLU A 157 -8.70 9.81 -2.70
C GLU A 157 -9.97 10.42 -3.32
N LEU A 158 -9.98 10.64 -4.63
CA LEU A 158 -11.18 11.06 -5.37
C LEU A 158 -12.14 9.88 -5.60
N GLY A 159 -11.59 8.68 -5.83
CA GLY A 159 -12.34 7.51 -6.23
C GLY A 159 -12.95 6.72 -5.07
N TRP A 160 -12.32 6.71 -3.90
CA TRP A 160 -12.65 5.83 -2.76
C TRP A 160 -12.82 6.61 -1.45
N SER A 161 -13.68 6.11 -0.56
CA SER A 161 -13.81 6.65 0.80
C SER A 161 -12.60 6.29 1.68
N LYS A 162 -12.44 6.99 2.81
CA LYS A 162 -11.37 6.70 3.77
C LYS A 162 -11.44 5.28 4.33
N LYS A 163 -12.65 4.80 4.64
CA LYS A 163 -12.89 3.39 4.99
C LYS A 163 -12.35 2.44 3.92
N ARG A 164 -12.67 2.67 2.65
CA ARG A 164 -12.25 1.78 1.57
C ARG A 164 -10.73 1.80 1.36
N ILE A 165 -10.10 2.97 1.42
CA ILE A 165 -8.63 3.08 1.33
C ILE A 165 -7.97 2.31 2.48
N LEU A 166 -8.45 2.47 3.72
CA LEU A 166 -7.92 1.76 4.88
C LEU A 166 -8.14 0.25 4.80
N GLU A 167 -9.29 -0.19 4.32
CA GLU A 167 -9.60 -1.60 4.08
C GLU A 167 -8.61 -2.21 3.09
N VAL A 168 -8.42 -1.57 1.95
CA VAL A 168 -7.47 -2.03 0.92
C VAL A 168 -6.06 -2.06 1.50
N TYR A 169 -5.63 -0.99 2.17
CA TYR A 169 -4.32 -0.93 2.83
C TYR A 169 -4.08 -2.13 3.73
N LEU A 170 -5.04 -2.42 4.63
CA LEU A 170 -4.93 -3.51 5.59
C LEU A 170 -4.93 -4.89 4.95
N ASN A 171 -5.47 -5.02 3.73
CA ASN A 171 -5.49 -6.28 2.97
C ASN A 171 -4.27 -6.47 2.06
N ILE A 172 -3.58 -5.39 1.66
CA ILE A 172 -2.42 -5.45 0.75
C ILE A 172 -1.08 -5.14 1.44
N ALA A 173 -1.09 -4.71 2.69
CA ALA A 173 0.14 -4.49 3.46
C ALA A 173 0.85 -5.81 3.76
N GLU A 174 2.18 -5.81 3.67
CA GLU A 174 3.02 -6.95 4.02
C GLU A 174 3.37 -6.89 5.52
N PHE A 175 3.07 -7.97 6.25
CA PHE A 175 3.32 -8.10 7.69
C PHE A 175 4.45 -9.08 8.01
N GLY A 176 5.01 -9.71 6.98
CA GLY A 176 6.10 -10.68 7.06
C GLY A 176 6.40 -11.21 5.67
N ASP A 177 7.46 -12.00 5.57
CA ASP A 177 7.92 -12.55 4.32
C ASP A 177 6.83 -13.39 3.63
N GLY A 178 6.27 -12.88 2.52
CA GLY A 178 5.17 -13.52 1.80
C GLY A 178 3.80 -13.44 2.49
N ILE A 179 3.67 -12.72 3.60
CA ILE A 179 2.43 -12.62 4.39
C ILE A 179 1.79 -11.25 4.16
N PHE A 180 0.74 -11.24 3.34
CA PHE A 180 0.04 -10.03 2.96
C PHE A 180 -1.38 -10.01 3.52
N GLY A 181 -1.77 -8.84 4.02
CA GLY A 181 -3.09 -8.64 4.58
C GLY A 181 -3.20 -9.08 6.04
N VAL A 182 -4.03 -8.35 6.78
CA VAL A 182 -4.09 -8.46 8.23
C VAL A 182 -4.75 -9.76 8.71
N GLU A 183 -5.66 -10.34 7.94
CA GLU A 183 -6.24 -11.66 8.27
C GLU A 183 -5.17 -12.74 8.19
N ALA A 184 -4.41 -12.81 7.09
CA ALA A 184 -3.32 -13.76 6.95
C ALA A 184 -2.27 -13.58 8.06
N ALA A 185 -1.90 -12.33 8.37
CA ALA A 185 -0.98 -12.01 9.46
C ALA A 185 -1.51 -12.46 10.83
N SER A 186 -2.77 -12.17 11.14
CA SER A 186 -3.39 -12.53 12.42
C SER A 186 -3.45 -14.05 12.62
N ARG A 187 -3.80 -14.79 11.56
CA ARG A 187 -3.79 -16.26 11.56
C ARG A 187 -2.37 -16.81 11.76
N PHE A 188 -1.40 -16.27 11.04
CA PHE A 188 -0.03 -16.75 11.09
C PHE A 188 0.68 -16.46 12.42
N TYR A 189 0.48 -15.28 13.00
CA TYR A 189 1.20 -14.85 14.20
C TYR A 189 0.48 -15.15 15.51
N PHE A 190 -0.85 -15.13 15.52
CA PHE A 190 -1.65 -15.22 16.75
C PHE A 190 -2.72 -16.32 16.71
N ASN A 191 -2.77 -17.10 15.62
CA ASN A 191 -3.72 -18.20 15.43
C ASN A 191 -5.20 -17.82 15.65
N LYS A 192 -5.59 -16.62 15.19
CA LYS A 192 -6.96 -16.12 15.36
C LYS A 192 -7.37 -15.15 14.24
N PRO A 193 -8.69 -14.95 14.01
CA PRO A 193 -9.13 -13.99 13.00
C PRO A 193 -8.79 -12.55 13.38
N ALA A 194 -8.60 -11.68 12.39
CA ALA A 194 -8.24 -10.27 12.56
C ALA A 194 -9.24 -9.48 13.42
N LYS A 195 -10.53 -9.86 13.41
CA LYS A 195 -11.55 -9.29 14.30
C LYS A 195 -11.22 -9.45 15.80
N ASN A 196 -10.45 -10.47 16.18
CA ASN A 196 -10.12 -10.80 17.57
C ASN A 196 -8.73 -10.30 17.99
N LEU A 197 -8.08 -9.45 17.19
CA LEU A 197 -6.83 -8.80 17.58
C LEU A 197 -7.05 -7.87 18.77
N THR A 198 -6.26 -8.07 19.81
CA THR A 198 -6.19 -7.17 20.97
C THR A 198 -5.45 -5.88 20.61
N GLN A 199 -5.60 -4.84 21.43
CA GLN A 199 -4.85 -3.59 21.28
C GLN A 199 -3.33 -3.81 21.19
N SER A 200 -2.79 -4.73 22.00
CA SER A 200 -1.35 -5.01 22.03
C SER A 200 -0.86 -5.68 20.75
N GLU A 201 -1.59 -6.67 20.25
CA GLU A 201 -1.23 -7.39 19.01
C GLU A 201 -1.41 -6.51 17.78
N ALA A 202 -2.47 -5.71 17.73
CA ALA A 202 -2.68 -4.71 16.69
C ALA A 202 -1.52 -3.71 16.62
N ALA A 203 -1.11 -3.18 17.77
CA ALA A 203 0.05 -2.28 17.86
C ALA A 203 1.36 -2.98 17.46
N LEU A 204 1.51 -4.28 17.75
CA LEU A 204 2.69 -5.04 17.35
C LEU A 204 2.75 -5.25 15.84
N LEU A 205 1.63 -5.60 15.20
CA LEU A 205 1.54 -5.68 13.74
C LEU A 205 1.83 -4.34 13.08
N ALA A 206 1.26 -3.24 13.58
CA ALA A 206 1.55 -1.90 13.07
C ALA A 206 3.01 -1.48 13.29
N ALA A 207 3.68 -1.98 14.34
CA ALA A 207 5.08 -1.65 14.60
C ALA A 207 6.05 -2.22 13.56
N VAL A 208 5.71 -3.35 12.91
CA VAL A 208 6.59 -4.02 11.93
C VAL A 208 6.41 -3.52 10.50
N LEU A 209 5.28 -2.88 10.18
CA LEU A 209 4.96 -2.37 8.83
C LEU A 209 6.04 -1.53 8.12
N PRO A 210 6.86 -0.70 8.81
CA PRO A 210 7.88 0.08 8.10
C PRO A 210 8.95 -0.78 7.40
N ASN A 211 9.20 -1.98 7.91
CA ASN A 211 10.10 -2.95 7.28
C ASN A 211 9.80 -4.35 7.83
N PRO A 212 8.81 -5.07 7.26
CA PRO A 212 8.35 -6.37 7.75
C PRO A 212 9.39 -7.49 7.56
N ILE A 213 10.36 -7.29 6.67
CA ILE A 213 11.46 -8.25 6.45
C ILE A 213 12.47 -8.16 7.59
N ILE A 214 12.76 -6.96 8.11
CA ILE A 214 13.70 -6.75 9.22
C ILE A 214 13.00 -6.89 10.58
N TYR A 215 11.82 -6.30 10.75
CA TYR A 215 11.11 -6.28 12.03
C TYR A 215 10.20 -7.49 12.17
N LYS A 216 10.46 -8.32 13.19
CA LYS A 216 9.77 -9.60 13.37
C LYS A 216 8.71 -9.53 14.48
N VAL A 217 7.54 -10.10 14.22
CA VAL A 217 6.44 -10.19 15.19
C VAL A 217 6.70 -11.26 16.25
N LYS A 218 7.20 -12.45 15.87
CA LYS A 218 7.45 -13.58 16.80
C LYS A 218 8.65 -13.34 17.74
N LYS A 219 9.65 -12.60 17.28
CA LYS A 219 10.86 -12.24 18.05
C LYS A 219 11.13 -10.72 17.93
N PRO A 220 10.26 -9.89 18.54
CA PRO A 220 10.35 -8.45 18.39
C PRO A 220 11.58 -7.91 19.12
N SER A 221 12.39 -7.12 18.42
CA SER A 221 13.53 -6.44 19.03
C SER A 221 13.08 -5.40 20.05
N ALA A 222 14.02 -4.91 20.87
CA ALA A 222 13.74 -3.82 21.81
C ALA A 222 13.16 -2.57 21.11
N TRP A 223 13.60 -2.28 19.88
CA TRP A 223 13.06 -1.19 19.07
C TRP A 223 11.60 -1.43 18.69
N VAL A 224 11.25 -2.65 18.24
CA VAL A 224 9.87 -3.02 17.88
C VAL A 224 8.96 -2.92 19.11
N ARG A 225 9.40 -3.42 20.27
CA ARG A 225 8.66 -3.30 21.54
C ARG A 225 8.44 -1.84 21.95
N LYS A 226 9.47 -1.00 21.82
CA LYS A 226 9.36 0.44 22.10
C LYS A 226 8.38 1.12 21.15
N LYS A 227 8.42 0.79 19.85
CA LYS A 227 7.46 1.30 18.87
C LYS A 227 6.04 0.82 19.17
N GLN A 228 5.85 -0.45 19.51
CA GLN A 228 4.57 -1.01 19.93
C GLN A 228 3.97 -0.22 21.11
N GLN A 229 4.74 0.01 22.17
CA GLN A 229 4.30 0.80 23.33
C GLN A 229 3.94 2.24 22.95
N TRP A 230 4.75 2.86 22.09
CA TRP A 230 4.45 4.19 21.56
C TRP A 230 3.13 4.21 20.79
N ILE A 231 2.87 3.22 19.93
CA ILE A 231 1.61 3.08 19.18
C ILE A 231 0.44 2.92 20.15
N VAL A 232 0.54 2.05 21.16
CA VAL A 232 -0.53 1.89 22.18
C VAL A 232 -0.84 3.23 22.86
N LYS A 233 0.18 4.02 23.19
CA LYS A 233 -0.03 5.38 23.74
C LYS A 233 -0.76 6.29 22.75
N GLN A 234 -0.37 6.28 21.47
CA GLN A 234 -1.04 7.09 20.44
C GLN A 234 -2.49 6.65 20.22
N MET A 235 -2.77 5.34 20.22
CA MET A 235 -4.14 4.81 20.13
C MET A 235 -5.01 5.30 21.30
N ARG A 236 -4.47 5.37 22.53
CA ARG A 236 -5.17 5.92 23.69
C ARG A 236 -5.46 7.42 23.53
N ASN A 237 -4.49 8.17 23.01
CA ASN A 237 -4.64 9.61 22.77
C ASN A 237 -5.71 9.91 21.71
N LEU A 238 -5.78 9.12 20.65
CA LEU A 238 -6.80 9.26 19.60
C LEU A 238 -8.17 8.78 20.09
N GLY A 239 -8.20 7.67 20.81
CA GLY A 239 -9.43 7.01 21.25
C GLY A 239 -10.14 6.27 20.11
N ILE A 240 -10.97 5.27 20.46
CA ILE A 240 -11.65 4.44 19.44
C ILE A 240 -12.67 5.23 18.61
N ASN A 241 -13.26 6.27 19.20
CA ASN A 241 -14.20 7.17 18.52
C ASN A 241 -13.55 7.94 17.36
N TYR A 242 -12.21 8.00 17.29
CA TYR A 242 -11.51 8.60 16.16
C TYR A 242 -11.87 7.95 14.82
N LEU A 243 -12.18 6.64 14.82
CA LEU A 243 -12.59 5.90 13.62
C LEU A 243 -13.91 6.38 13.03
N LYS A 244 -14.75 7.10 13.79
CA LYS A 244 -16.00 7.68 13.28
C LYS A 244 -15.77 8.77 12.24
N GLN A 245 -14.55 9.30 12.13
CA GLN A 245 -14.19 10.34 11.16
C GLN A 245 -13.87 9.77 9.76
N LEU A 246 -13.86 8.44 9.58
CA LEU A 246 -13.44 7.77 8.34
C LEU A 246 -14.52 7.75 7.24
N ASP A 247 -15.45 8.69 7.22
CA ASP A 247 -16.62 8.63 6.33
C ASP A 247 -16.30 8.36 4.84
#